data_AF-A0A558AIY7-F1
#
_entry.id   AF-A0A558AIY7-F1
#
_cell.length_a   1.000
_cell.length_b   1.000
_cell.length_c   1.000
_cell.angle_alpha   90.00
_cell.angle_beta   90.00
_cell.angle_gamma   90.00
#
_symmetry.space_group_name_H-M   'P 1'
#
loop_
_entity.id
_entity.type
_entity.pdbx_description
1 polymer ?
#
loop_
_entity_poly.entity_id
_entity_poly.type
_entity_poly.pdbx_seq_one_letter_code
_entity_poly.pdbx_strand_id
1 'polypeptide(L)'
;MIVPTGSNELGEFLRAHRARVGPAEAGLKGGGDRRVAGLRREEVAVLAGVSIDYYARLEQGRERSPSAQVLIAIGQALRLGPDACGHVFRLAGPDEPSRVGGRFLS
;
A
#
# COMPACT_ATOMS: atom_id res chain seq x y z
N MET A 1 19.39 -16.36 -7.50
CA MET A 1 19.35 -15.65 -6.21
C MET A 1 18.47 -14.41 -6.41
N ILE A 2 17.19 -14.48 -6.04
CA ILE A 2 16.30 -13.32 -6.14
C ILE A 2 16.51 -12.51 -4.85
N VAL A 3 17.19 -11.38 -4.95
CA VAL A 3 17.24 -10.41 -3.86
C VAL A 3 15.81 -9.90 -3.62
N PRO A 4 15.23 -10.01 -2.41
CA PRO A 4 14.03 -9.27 -2.10
C PRO A 4 14.43 -7.78 -2.07
N THR A 5 14.22 -7.09 -3.19
CA THR A 5 14.42 -5.64 -3.26
C THR A 5 13.43 -4.96 -2.34
N GLY A 6 13.93 -4.48 -1.20
CA GLY A 6 13.39 -3.38 -0.41
C GLY A 6 12.04 -3.66 0.27
N SER A 7 12.08 -4.02 1.55
CA SER A 7 10.96 -3.77 2.45
C SER A 7 10.69 -2.25 2.48
N ASN A 8 9.74 -1.80 1.68
CA ASN A 8 9.15 -0.48 1.82
C ASN A 8 8.03 -0.59 2.85
N GLU A 9 8.17 0.11 3.97
CA GLU A 9 7.20 0.09 5.07
C GLU A 9 5.78 0.44 4.59
N LEU A 10 5.65 1.38 3.63
CA LEU A 10 4.37 1.70 3.00
C LEU A 10 3.78 0.48 2.28
N GLY A 11 4.60 -0.23 1.50
CA GLY A 11 4.15 -1.40 0.74
C GLY A 11 3.73 -2.56 1.64
N GLU A 12 4.43 -2.78 2.75
CA GLU A 12 4.08 -3.79 3.76
C GLU A 12 2.78 -3.43 4.49
N PHE A 13 2.65 -2.17 4.90
CA PHE A 13 1.44 -1.65 5.53
C PHE A 13 0.20 -1.83 4.64
N LEU A 14 0.29 -1.43 3.37
CA LEU A 14 -0.80 -1.58 2.42
C LEU A 14 -1.18 -3.06 2.21
N ARG A 15 -0.19 -3.94 2.07
CA ARG A 15 -0.42 -5.38 1.89
C ARG A 15 -1.10 -6.01 3.11
N ALA A 16 -0.66 -5.64 4.31
CA ALA A 16 -1.22 -6.14 5.57
C ALA A 16 -2.68 -5.71 5.75
N HIS A 17 -3.00 -4.44 5.48
CA HIS A 17 -4.38 -3.95 5.56
C HIS A 17 -5.28 -4.55 4.47
N ARG A 18 -4.78 -4.69 3.23
CA ARG A 18 -5.52 -5.34 2.14
C ARG A 18 -5.90 -6.79 2.48
N ALA A 19 -5.02 -7.53 3.12
CA ALA A 19 -5.27 -8.91 3.51
C ALA A 19 -6.33 -9.04 4.62
N ARG A 20 -6.58 -7.97 5.39
CA ARG A 20 -7.52 -7.95 6.53
C ARG A 20 -8.93 -7.53 6.15
N VAL A 21 -9.09 -6.63 5.18
CA VAL A 21 -10.41 -6.11 4.79
C VAL A 21 -11.13 -7.16 3.96
N GLY A 22 -12.28 -7.63 4.43
CA GLY A 22 -13.14 -8.51 3.67
C GLY A 22 -13.83 -7.75 2.51
N PRO A 23 -14.14 -8.43 1.40
CA PRO A 23 -14.83 -7.81 0.27
C PRO A 23 -16.17 -7.20 0.65
N ALA A 24 -16.94 -7.86 1.52
CA ALA A 24 -18.22 -7.35 2.00
C ALA A 24 -18.08 -6.04 2.79
N GLU A 25 -17.02 -5.89 3.60
CA GLU A 25 -16.74 -4.66 4.36
C GLU A 25 -16.39 -3.48 3.44
N ALA A 26 -15.84 -3.78 2.26
CA ALA A 26 -15.57 -2.81 1.21
C ALA A 26 -16.76 -2.57 0.26
N GLY A 27 -17.94 -3.14 0.56
CA GLY A 27 -19.14 -3.01 -0.28
C GLY A 27 -19.13 -3.86 -1.55
N LEU A 28 -18.17 -4.78 -1.68
CA LEU A 28 -18.08 -5.72 -2.80
C LEU A 28 -18.83 -7.01 -2.47
N LYS A 29 -19.41 -7.64 -3.49
CA LYS A 29 -20.00 -8.96 -3.32
C LYS A 29 -18.92 -9.97 -2.95
N GLY A 30 -19.08 -10.61 -1.79
CA GLY A 30 -18.35 -11.82 -1.41
C GLY A 30 -18.79 -13.00 -2.28
N GLY A 31 -18.33 -13.09 -3.53
CA GLY A 31 -18.67 -14.18 -4.45
C GLY A 31 -17.48 -15.08 -4.82
N GLY A 32 -17.77 -16.39 -4.91
CA GLY A 32 -17.09 -17.47 -5.69
C GLY A 32 -15.59 -17.73 -5.50
N ASP A 33 -15.19 -19.01 -5.57
CA ASP A 33 -13.82 -19.60 -5.52
C ASP A 33 -12.65 -18.61 -5.34
N ARG A 34 -12.64 -17.93 -4.19
CA ARG A 34 -11.70 -16.84 -3.89
C ARG A 34 -10.45 -17.46 -3.27
N ARG A 35 -9.31 -17.27 -3.95
CA ARG A 35 -8.00 -17.71 -3.44
C ARG A 35 -7.47 -16.88 -2.27
N VAL A 36 -8.08 -15.71 -2.00
CA VAL A 36 -7.69 -14.80 -0.92
C VAL A 36 -8.90 -14.40 -0.10
N ALA A 37 -8.73 -14.34 1.22
CA ALA A 37 -9.78 -13.95 2.17
C ALA A 37 -10.02 -12.43 2.18
N GLY A 38 -8.95 -11.64 2.03
CA GLY A 38 -9.02 -10.19 1.93
C GLY A 38 -9.21 -9.68 0.50
N LEU A 39 -9.09 -8.37 0.32
CA LEU A 39 -9.20 -7.71 -0.99
C LEU A 39 -8.09 -8.13 -1.96
N ARG A 40 -8.42 -8.21 -3.24
CA ARG A 40 -7.47 -8.32 -4.35
C ARG A 40 -6.90 -6.94 -4.67
N ARG A 41 -5.72 -6.90 -5.32
CA ARG A 41 -5.12 -5.63 -5.77
C ARG A 41 -6.02 -4.84 -6.71
N GLU A 42 -6.65 -5.56 -7.65
CA GLU A 42 -7.65 -5.01 -8.58
C GLU A 42 -8.79 -4.31 -7.84
N GLU A 43 -9.32 -4.96 -6.81
CA GLU A 43 -10.46 -4.43 -6.04
C GLU A 43 -10.08 -3.13 -5.33
N VAL A 44 -8.90 -3.08 -4.69
CA VAL A 44 -8.40 -1.86 -4.07
C VAL A 44 -8.18 -0.76 -5.12
N ALA A 45 -7.60 -1.11 -6.26
CA ALA A 45 -7.34 -0.16 -7.33
C ALA A 45 -8.64 0.47 -7.88
N VAL A 46 -9.67 -0.34 -8.10
CA VAL A 46 -11.00 0.12 -8.52
C VAL A 46 -11.62 1.02 -7.45
N LEU A 47 -11.63 0.61 -6.19
CA LEU A 47 -12.19 1.40 -5.09
C LEU A 47 -11.46 2.73 -4.88
N ALA A 48 -10.14 2.76 -5.08
CA ALA A 48 -9.32 3.95 -4.92
C ALA A 48 -9.21 4.81 -6.18
N GLY A 49 -9.79 4.39 -7.32
CA GLY A 49 -9.71 5.12 -8.58
C GLY A 49 -8.31 5.22 -9.17
N VAL A 50 -7.46 4.20 -8.96
CA VAL A 50 -6.09 4.13 -9.49
C VAL A 50 -5.91 2.89 -10.37
N SER A 51 -4.83 2.85 -11.16
CA SER A 51 -4.53 1.64 -11.92
C SER A 51 -4.00 0.51 -11.02
N ILE A 52 -4.29 -0.74 -11.39
CA ILE A 52 -3.78 -1.92 -10.68
C ILE A 52 -2.25 -1.95 -10.61
N ASP A 53 -1.58 -1.55 -11.70
CA ASP A 53 -0.12 -1.48 -11.76
C ASP A 53 0.45 -0.43 -10.82
N TYR A 54 -0.23 0.71 -10.68
CA TYR A 54 0.17 1.76 -9.74
C TYR A 54 0.09 1.25 -8.30
N TYR A 55 -1.03 0.64 -7.91
CA TYR A 55 -1.16 0.03 -6.58
C TYR A 55 -0.15 -1.10 -6.35
N ALA A 56 0.13 -1.93 -7.36
CA ALA A 56 1.15 -2.97 -7.28
C ALA A 56 2.56 -2.39 -7.09
N ARG A 57 2.89 -1.26 -7.73
CA ARG A 57 4.18 -0.57 -7.53
C ARG A 57 4.32 0.01 -6.12
N LEU A 58 3.25 0.52 -5.53
CA LEU A 58 3.23 0.96 -4.12
C LEU A 58 3.53 -0.21 -3.19
N GLU A 59 2.83 -1.35 -3.34
CA GLU A 59 3.08 -2.57 -2.54
C GLU A 59 4.49 -3.15 -2.72
N GLN A 60 5.17 -2.85 -3.83
CA GLN A 60 6.52 -3.29 -4.15
C GLN A 60 7.60 -2.25 -3.79
N GLY A 61 7.22 -1.06 -3.32
CA GLY A 61 8.15 0.03 -3.05
C GLY A 61 8.84 0.64 -4.28
N ARG A 62 8.29 0.38 -5.47
CA ARG A 62 8.73 0.98 -6.74
C ARG A 62 8.09 2.35 -7.00
N GLU A 63 6.99 2.63 -6.31
CA GLU A 63 6.39 3.95 -6.19
C GLU A 63 6.41 4.30 -4.70
N ARG A 64 6.81 5.53 -4.37
CA ARG A 64 7.04 5.96 -2.97
C ARG A 64 6.41 7.29 -2.62
N SER A 65 6.00 8.07 -3.61
CA SER A 65 5.45 9.41 -3.41
C SER A 65 4.04 9.53 -3.99
N PRO A 66 3.07 8.72 -3.50
CA PRO A 66 1.67 8.94 -3.86
C PRO A 66 1.18 10.30 -3.37
N SER A 67 0.27 10.92 -4.14
CA SER A 67 -0.33 12.18 -3.71
C SER A 67 -1.21 11.98 -2.48
N ALA A 68 -1.45 13.05 -1.72
CA ALA A 68 -2.33 13.00 -0.56
C ALA A 68 -3.74 12.50 -0.92
N GLN A 69 -4.29 12.90 -2.07
CA GLN A 69 -5.59 12.42 -2.53
C GLN A 69 -5.61 10.92 -2.78
N VAL A 70 -4.55 10.38 -3.39
CA VAL A 70 -4.41 8.94 -3.63
C VAL A 70 -4.32 8.17 -2.31
N LEU A 71 -3.58 8.69 -1.32
CA LEU A 71 -3.50 8.09 0.01
C LEU A 71 -4.86 8.08 0.74
N ILE A 72 -5.64 9.15 0.62
CA ILE A 72 -7.01 9.21 1.16
C ILE A 72 -7.88 8.14 0.50
N ALA A 73 -7.87 8.06 -0.84
CA ALA A 73 -8.68 7.09 -1.58
C ALA A 73 -8.31 5.64 -1.24
N ILE A 74 -7.00 5.34 -1.15
CA ILE A 74 -6.50 4.04 -0.70
C ILE A 74 -6.91 3.77 0.75
N GLY A 75 -6.83 4.76 1.63
CA GLY A 75 -7.26 4.63 3.03
C GLY A 75 -8.75 4.29 3.16
N GLN A 76 -9.60 4.91 2.34
CA GLN A 76 -11.03 4.61 2.26
C GLN A 76 -11.29 3.20 1.73
N ALA A 77 -10.63 2.81 0.64
CA ALA A 77 -10.73 1.47 0.06
C ALA A 77 -10.32 0.37 1.05
N LEU A 78 -9.28 0.64 1.85
CA LEU A 78 -8.75 -0.26 2.87
C LEU A 78 -9.41 -0.08 4.25
N ARG A 79 -10.49 0.71 4.36
CA ARG A 79 -11.24 0.93 5.61
C ARG A 79 -10.34 1.31 6.78
N LEU A 80 -9.29 2.11 6.53
CA LEU A 80 -8.35 2.53 7.55
C LEU A 80 -9.04 3.41 8.59
N GLY A 81 -8.84 3.08 9.86
CA GLY A 81 -9.23 3.96 10.96
C GLY A 81 -8.36 5.21 11.03
N PRO A 82 -8.71 6.19 11.88
CA PRO A 82 -8.00 7.47 11.97
C PRO A 82 -6.47 7.33 12.20
N ASP A 83 -6.06 6.44 13.10
CA ASP A 83 -4.64 6.23 13.42
C ASP A 83 -3.87 5.61 12.23
N ALA A 84 -4.50 4.65 11.56
CA ALA A 84 -3.96 3.97 10.40
C ALA A 84 -3.84 4.92 9.20
N CYS A 85 -4.81 5.82 9.01
CA CYS A 85 -4.71 6.92 8.05
C CYS A 85 -3.51 7.82 8.39
N GLY A 86 -3.39 8.30 9.63
CA GLY A 86 -2.23 9.11 10.03
C GLY A 86 -0.90 8.41 9.79
N HIS A 87 -0.84 7.09 10.01
CA HIS A 87 0.36 6.30 9.76
C HIS A 87 0.68 6.17 8.27
N VAL A 88 -0.30 5.92 7.40
CA VAL A 88 -0.03 5.78 5.95
C VAL A 88 0.55 7.07 5.34
N PHE A 89 0.12 8.24 5.81
CA PHE A 89 0.73 9.51 5.39
C PHE A 89 2.17 9.68 5.87
N ARG A 90 2.50 9.19 7.06
CA ARG A 90 3.89 9.21 7.56
C ARG A 90 4.80 8.28 6.74
N LEU A 91 4.29 7.10 6.38
CA LEU A 91 5.04 6.13 5.58
C LEU A 91 5.25 6.59 4.12
N ALA A 92 4.34 7.40 3.59
CA ALA A 92 4.42 7.99 2.26
C ALA A 92 5.06 9.39 2.25
N GLY A 93 5.44 9.91 3.41
CA GLY A 93 6.19 11.16 3.55
C GLY A 93 7.54 11.05 2.85
N PRO A 94 8.24 12.18 2.62
CA PRO A 94 9.50 12.17 1.89
C PRO A 94 10.43 11.12 2.49
N ASP A 95 10.88 10.18 1.64
CA ASP A 95 12.10 9.38 1.87
C ASP A 95 13.12 10.38 2.44
N GLU A 96 13.47 10.29 3.72
CA GLU A 96 14.72 10.89 4.14
C GLU A 96 15.75 10.20 3.26
N PRO A 97 16.38 10.91 2.28
CA PRO A 97 17.30 10.27 1.35
C PRO A 97 18.31 9.56 2.23
N SER A 98 18.35 8.24 2.06
CA SER A 98 18.98 7.33 2.96
C SER A 98 20.26 7.92 3.54
N ARG A 99 20.42 7.86 4.86
CA ARG A 99 21.72 7.89 5.58
C ARG A 99 22.62 6.70 5.17
N VAL A 100 22.52 6.26 3.92
CA VAL A 100 23.32 5.24 3.26
C VAL A 100 24.14 5.96 2.21
N GLY A 101 25.28 6.44 2.68
CA GLY A 101 26.21 7.28 1.93
C GLY A 101 27.23 8.00 2.79
N GLY A 102 27.30 7.71 4.10
CA GLY A 102 28.46 8.04 4.91
C GLY A 102 29.68 7.23 4.48
N ARG A 103 30.29 7.60 3.36
CA ARG A 103 31.70 7.33 3.10
C ARG A 103 32.49 8.51 3.67
N PHE A 104 32.69 8.48 4.98
CA PHE A 104 33.83 9.14 5.62
C PHE A 104 34.98 8.14 5.52
N LEU A 105 35.93 8.37 4.60
CA LEU A 105 37.33 7.88 4.51
C LEU A 105 37.80 8.33 3.11
N SER A 106 38.81 9.18 2.89
CA SER A 106 39.87 9.80 3.69
C SER A 106 40.27 11.10 3.01
#